data_AF-A0A251SXP1-F1
#
_entry.id   AF-A0A251SXP1-F1
#
_cell.length_a   1.000
_cell.length_b   1.000
_cell.length_c   1.000
_cell.angle_alpha   90.00
_cell.angle_beta   90.00
_cell.angle_gamma   90.00
#
_symmetry.space_group_name_H-M   'P 1'
#
loop_
_entity.id
_entity.type
_entity.pdbx_description
1 polymer ?
#
loop_
_entity_poly.entity_id
_entity_poly.type
_entity_poly.pdbx_seq_one_letter_code
_entity_poly.pdbx_strand_id
1 'polypeptide(L)'
;MAELVLSAFLGVLFEKLASAALKSIALNKGVDAEIKKWQRSLNQIQGVLADASHKEITSPPVKRWLNDLQHLAYDIDDILDGWVTEAMQSESTHKSEGITNKVRKLIPTCCTSFTQKSSMHEKLDSISTKLQELLEEKANLGLKVEEEPMSKDKNRRLQTSMFDASSIVGRQTEKEALIHKLLDDESCGQNFSIVPIVGMGGVGKPTLARLLYNEKQVRGQNLLN
;
A
#
# COMPACT_ATOMS: atom_id res chain seq x y z
N MET A 1 -3.34 -1.87 7.78
CA MET A 1 -1.97 -1.59 7.29
C MET A 1 -1.73 -2.28 5.96
N ALA A 2 -2.16 -3.54 5.80
CA ALA A 2 -2.08 -4.25 4.52
C ALA A 2 -2.87 -3.55 3.40
N GLU A 3 -4.06 -2.99 3.67
CA GLU A 3 -4.85 -2.31 2.64
C GLU A 3 -4.16 -1.10 2.02
N LEU A 4 -3.58 -0.18 2.81
CA LEU A 4 -2.84 0.97 2.27
C LEU A 4 -1.68 0.55 1.34
N VAL A 5 -0.91 -0.47 1.73
CA VAL A 5 0.23 -0.96 0.94
C VAL A 5 -0.26 -1.65 -0.34
N LEU A 6 -1.23 -2.55 -0.22
CA LEU A 6 -1.78 -3.30 -1.34
C LEU A 6 -2.55 -2.39 -2.31
N SER A 7 -3.30 -1.41 -1.82
CA SER A 7 -4.04 -0.45 -2.65
C SER A 7 -3.08 0.41 -3.49
N ALA A 8 -2.01 0.92 -2.87
CA ALA A 8 -0.97 1.66 -3.58
C ALA A 8 -0.28 0.77 -4.63
N PHE A 9 0.05 -0.47 -4.28
CA PHE A 9 0.72 -1.39 -5.18
C PHE A 9 -0.18 -1.86 -6.34
N LEU A 10 -1.46 -2.13 -6.08
CA LEU A 10 -2.44 -2.42 -7.12
C LEU A 10 -2.58 -1.24 -8.09
N GLY A 11 -2.49 0.00 -7.59
CA GLY A 11 -2.42 1.20 -8.44
C GLY A 11 -1.28 1.12 -9.46
N VAL A 12 -0.08 0.77 -9.02
CA VAL A 12 1.09 0.57 -9.91
C VAL A 12 0.84 -0.56 -10.91
N LEU A 13 0.27 -1.68 -10.47
CA LEU A 13 -0.07 -2.79 -11.37
C LEU A 13 -1.10 -2.37 -12.43
N PHE A 14 -2.12 -1.58 -12.07
CA PHE A 14 -3.09 -1.07 -13.04
C PHE A 14 -2.45 -0.17 -14.08
N GLU A 15 -1.52 0.69 -13.68
CA GLU A 15 -0.75 1.53 -14.61
C GLU A 15 0.07 0.67 -15.58
N LYS A 16 0.79 -0.36 -15.06
CA LYS A 16 1.55 -1.30 -15.89
C LYS A 16 0.64 -2.07 -16.85
N LEU A 17 -0.48 -2.61 -16.37
CA LEU A 17 -1.50 -3.32 -17.17
C LEU A 17 -2.13 -2.43 -18.25
N ALA A 18 -2.28 -1.14 -17.97
CA ALA A 18 -2.84 -0.17 -18.91
C ALA A 18 -1.80 0.41 -19.89
N SER A 19 -0.51 0.15 -19.69
CA SER A 19 0.57 0.74 -20.46
C SER A 19 0.49 0.39 -21.95
N ALA A 20 0.86 1.34 -22.81
CA ALA A 20 0.87 1.12 -24.26
C ALA A 20 1.83 0.01 -24.70
N ALA A 21 2.99 -0.08 -24.02
CA ALA A 21 3.98 -1.12 -24.26
C ALA A 21 3.42 -2.52 -23.94
N LEU A 22 2.77 -2.70 -22.79
CA LEU A 22 2.19 -3.99 -22.46
C LEU A 22 1.03 -4.35 -23.40
N LYS A 23 0.19 -3.38 -23.79
CA LYS A 23 -0.91 -3.62 -24.74
C LYS A 23 -0.40 -4.13 -26.09
N SER A 24 0.66 -3.54 -26.63
CA SER A 24 1.23 -4.02 -27.91
C SER A 24 1.83 -5.42 -27.76
N ILE A 25 2.54 -5.69 -26.66
CA ILE A 25 3.10 -7.02 -26.37
C ILE A 25 1.98 -8.07 -26.23
N ALA A 26 0.93 -7.76 -25.47
CA ALA A 26 -0.17 -8.67 -25.23
C ALA A 26 -0.93 -9.02 -26.52
N LEU A 27 -1.12 -8.05 -27.42
CA LEU A 27 -1.70 -8.29 -28.75
C LEU A 27 -0.79 -9.17 -29.60
N ASN A 28 0.51 -8.88 -29.65
CA ASN A 28 1.48 -9.67 -30.42
C ASN A 28 1.62 -11.11 -29.91
N LYS A 29 1.49 -11.31 -28.59
CA LYS A 29 1.57 -12.62 -27.94
C LYS A 29 0.21 -13.33 -27.85
N GLY A 30 -0.90 -12.69 -28.23
CA GLY A 30 -2.25 -13.29 -28.19
C GLY A 30 -2.81 -13.51 -26.79
N VAL A 31 -2.39 -12.70 -25.81
CA VAL A 31 -2.76 -12.82 -24.38
C VAL A 31 -3.55 -11.61 -23.86
N ASP A 32 -4.05 -10.76 -24.76
CA ASP A 32 -4.79 -9.54 -24.39
C ASP A 32 -6.08 -9.83 -23.61
N ALA A 33 -6.77 -10.93 -23.95
CA ALA A 33 -7.96 -11.37 -23.24
C ALA A 33 -7.65 -11.73 -21.77
N GLU A 34 -6.49 -12.35 -21.55
CA GLU A 34 -6.04 -12.78 -20.22
C GLU A 34 -5.64 -11.57 -19.36
N ILE A 35 -4.92 -10.61 -19.93
CA ILE A 35 -4.60 -9.33 -19.27
C ILE A 35 -5.86 -8.55 -18.89
N LYS A 36 -6.87 -8.50 -19.77
CA LYS A 36 -8.18 -7.91 -19.44
C LYS A 36 -8.93 -8.69 -18.35
N LYS A 37 -8.73 -10.01 -18.27
CA LYS A 37 -9.30 -10.83 -17.18
C LYS A 37 -8.62 -10.48 -15.85
N TRP A 38 -7.29 -10.38 -15.82
CA TRP A 38 -6.54 -10.01 -14.61
C TRP A 38 -6.93 -8.63 -14.10
N GLN A 39 -7.03 -7.63 -14.99
CA GLN A 39 -7.46 -6.29 -14.61
C GLN A 39 -8.85 -6.30 -13.95
N ARG A 40 -9.79 -7.12 -14.46
CA ARG A 40 -11.13 -7.25 -13.85
C ARG A 40 -11.07 -7.91 -12.48
N SER A 41 -10.32 -9.00 -12.33
CA SER A 41 -10.15 -9.69 -11.05
C SER A 41 -9.52 -8.80 -9.99
N LEU A 42 -8.43 -8.10 -10.33
CA LEU A 42 -7.76 -7.17 -9.42
C LEU A 42 -8.68 -6.02 -8.99
N ASN A 43 -9.52 -5.48 -9.89
CA ASN A 43 -10.51 -4.47 -9.53
C ASN A 43 -11.54 -5.00 -8.52
N GLN A 44 -12.02 -6.23 -8.70
CA GLN A 44 -12.96 -6.86 -7.76
C GLN A 44 -12.35 -7.12 -6.39
N ILE A 45 -11.05 -7.41 -6.34
CA ILE A 45 -10.27 -7.58 -5.12
C ILE A 45 -10.04 -6.24 -4.43
N GLN A 46 -9.67 -5.20 -5.20
CA GLN A 46 -9.45 -3.85 -4.67
C GLN A 46 -10.67 -3.33 -3.92
N GLY A 47 -11.87 -3.58 -4.45
CA GLY A 47 -13.12 -3.15 -3.83
C GLY A 47 -13.38 -3.73 -2.43
N VAL A 48 -12.71 -4.83 -2.04
CA VAL A 48 -12.89 -5.45 -0.72
C VAL A 48 -11.68 -5.33 0.20
N LEU A 49 -10.62 -4.64 -0.22
CA LEU A 49 -9.41 -4.50 0.58
C LEU A 49 -9.66 -3.79 1.91
N ALA A 50 -10.54 -2.79 1.92
CA ALA A 50 -10.87 -2.05 3.14
C ALA A 50 -11.52 -2.94 4.21
N ASP A 51 -12.58 -3.68 3.83
CA ASP A 51 -13.23 -4.66 4.71
C ASP A 51 -12.26 -5.77 5.14
N ALA A 52 -11.44 -6.27 4.20
CA ALA A 52 -10.43 -7.28 4.51
C ALA A 52 -9.38 -6.78 5.52
N SER A 53 -8.89 -5.54 5.40
CA SER A 53 -7.93 -5.00 6.36
C SER A 53 -8.53 -4.73 7.74
N HIS A 54 -9.84 -4.46 7.85
CA HIS A 54 -10.50 -4.39 9.16
C HIS A 54 -10.60 -5.76 9.82
N LYS A 55 -10.88 -6.81 9.02
CA LYS A 55 -10.99 -8.20 9.48
C LYS A 55 -9.64 -8.90 9.67
N GLU A 56 -8.54 -8.37 9.14
CA GLU A 56 -7.18 -8.95 9.21
C GLU A 56 -6.76 -9.25 10.67
N ILE A 57 -7.12 -8.37 11.61
CA ILE A 57 -6.72 -8.49 13.02
C ILE A 57 -7.49 -9.62 13.72
N THR A 58 -8.75 -9.84 13.35
CA THR A 58 -9.66 -10.75 14.06
C THR A 58 -9.82 -12.10 13.36
N SER A 59 -9.53 -12.18 12.06
CA SER A 59 -9.73 -13.36 11.22
C SER A 59 -8.41 -13.82 10.59
N PRO A 60 -7.77 -14.87 11.15
CA PRO A 60 -6.58 -15.47 10.55
C PRO A 60 -6.74 -15.91 9.08
N PRO A 61 -7.90 -16.45 8.64
CA PRO A 61 -8.14 -16.73 7.22
C PRO A 61 -8.06 -15.49 6.33
N VAL A 62 -8.63 -14.35 6.75
CA VAL A 62 -8.55 -13.09 5.99
C VAL A 62 -7.11 -12.57 5.92
N LYS A 63 -6.35 -12.74 7.00
CA LYS A 63 -4.92 -12.38 7.02
C LYS A 63 -4.11 -13.22 6.02
N ARG A 64 -4.38 -14.51 5.91
CA ARG A 64 -3.73 -15.37 4.89
C ARG A 64 -4.10 -14.93 3.49
N TRP A 65 -5.39 -14.72 3.23
CA TRP A 65 -5.89 -14.22 1.94
C TRP A 65 -5.21 -12.91 1.50
N LEU A 66 -5.02 -11.94 2.42
CA LEU A 66 -4.28 -10.70 2.12
C LEU A 66 -2.79 -10.95 1.81
N ASN A 67 -2.16 -11.89 2.50
CA ASN A 67 -0.77 -12.25 2.25
C ASN A 67 -0.60 -12.98 0.90
N ASP A 68 -1.52 -13.88 0.57
CA ASP A 68 -1.52 -14.60 -0.69
C ASP A 68 -1.77 -13.65 -1.87
N LEU A 69 -2.66 -12.66 -1.69
CA LEU A 69 -2.82 -11.55 -2.62
C LEU A 69 -1.53 -10.74 -2.79
N GLN A 70 -0.80 -10.45 -1.69
CA GLN A 70 0.47 -9.72 -1.77
C GLN A 70 1.51 -10.49 -2.59
N HIS A 71 1.66 -11.79 -2.33
CA HIS A 71 2.58 -12.64 -3.09
C HIS A 71 2.20 -12.70 -4.57
N LEU A 72 0.91 -12.87 -4.87
CA LEU A 72 0.42 -12.88 -6.24
C LEU A 72 0.66 -11.55 -6.96
N ALA A 73 0.53 -10.42 -6.26
CA ALA A 73 0.80 -9.12 -6.84
C ALA A 73 2.27 -8.99 -7.27
N TYR A 74 3.22 -9.51 -6.49
CA TYR A 74 4.64 -9.56 -6.89
C TYR A 74 4.86 -10.50 -8.09
N ASP A 75 4.24 -11.69 -8.09
CA ASP A 75 4.31 -12.61 -9.23
C ASP A 75 3.83 -11.95 -10.54
N ILE A 76 2.74 -11.17 -10.47
CA ILE A 76 2.22 -10.40 -11.61
C ILE A 76 3.24 -9.35 -12.04
N ASP A 77 3.78 -8.56 -11.09
CA ASP A 77 4.73 -7.49 -11.39
C ASP A 77 5.97 -8.01 -12.13
N ASP A 78 6.55 -9.11 -11.61
CA ASP A 78 7.72 -9.77 -12.18
C ASP A 78 7.47 -10.25 -13.62
N ILE A 79 6.27 -10.77 -13.90
CA ILE A 79 5.91 -11.25 -15.23
C ILE A 79 5.70 -10.10 -16.22
N LEU A 80 5.03 -9.03 -15.79
CA LEU A 80 4.83 -7.84 -16.62
C LEU A 80 6.17 -7.18 -16.97
N ASP A 81 7.07 -7.02 -16.01
CA ASP A 81 8.40 -6.44 -16.22
C ASP A 81 9.28 -7.34 -17.09
N GLY A 82 9.19 -8.66 -16.91
CA GLY A 82 9.87 -9.64 -17.75
C GLY A 82 9.48 -9.50 -19.23
N TRP A 83 8.19 -9.33 -19.52
CA TRP A 83 7.71 -9.18 -20.90
C TRP A 83 8.13 -7.86 -21.55
N VAL A 84 8.05 -6.74 -20.81
CA VAL A 84 8.50 -5.44 -21.31
C VAL A 84 10.00 -5.48 -21.62
N THR A 85 10.78 -6.08 -20.72
CA THR A 85 12.24 -6.23 -20.88
C THR A 85 12.59 -7.09 -22.10
N GLU A 86 11.93 -8.24 -22.27
CA GLU A 86 12.13 -9.12 -23.42
C GLU A 86 11.77 -8.42 -24.74
N ALA A 87 10.67 -7.67 -24.79
CA ALA A 87 10.27 -6.91 -25.97
C ALA A 87 11.32 -5.87 -26.35
N MET A 88 11.86 -5.12 -25.38
CA MET A 88 12.93 -4.15 -25.63
C MET A 88 14.21 -4.80 -26.20
N GLN A 89 14.60 -5.98 -25.70
CA GLN A 89 15.77 -6.71 -26.21
C GLN A 89 15.57 -7.20 -27.65
N SER A 90 14.35 -7.61 -27.99
CA SER A 90 13.99 -8.03 -29.36
C SER A 90 14.09 -6.86 -30.35
N GLU A 91 13.61 -5.67 -30.00
CA GLU A 91 13.73 -4.48 -30.86
C GLU A 91 15.19 -4.02 -31.06
N SER A 92 16.03 -4.12 -30.02
CA SER A 92 17.44 -3.76 -30.10
C SER A 92 18.24 -4.71 -30.99
N THR A 93 17.88 -6.00 -31.02
CA THR A 93 18.56 -7.00 -31.86
C THR A 93 18.18 -6.89 -33.33
N HIS A 94 16.98 -6.41 -33.65
CA HIS A 94 16.55 -6.08 -35.00
C HIS A 94 17.17 -4.77 -35.54
N LYS A 95 17.49 -3.78 -34.69
CA LYS A 95 18.14 -2.53 -35.12
C LYS A 95 19.65 -2.64 -35.38
N SER A 96 20.29 -3.74 -34.97
CA SER A 96 21.72 -4.01 -35.17
C SER A 96 22.03 -4.82 -36.45
N GLU A 97 21.16 -4.82 -37.46
CA GLU A 97 21.44 -5.41 -38.78
C GLU A 97 22.32 -4.53 -39.69
N GLY A 98 22.94 -3.47 -39.15
CA GLY A 98 24.08 -2.81 -39.76
C GLY A 98 25.40 -3.46 -39.33
N ILE A 99 26.04 -4.21 -40.23
CA ILE A 99 27.49 -4.51 -40.32
C ILE A 99 28.03 -5.90 -39.87
N THR A 100 27.34 -6.77 -39.12
CA THR A 100 27.95 -8.07 -38.69
C THR A 100 27.32 -9.33 -39.28
N ASN A 101 27.03 -9.32 -40.58
CA ASN A 101 26.19 -10.35 -41.23
C ASN A 101 26.93 -11.60 -41.80
N LYS A 102 28.10 -11.99 -41.25
CA LYS A 102 28.85 -13.16 -41.78
C LYS A 102 28.98 -14.36 -40.85
N VAL A 103 28.71 -14.24 -39.54
CA VAL A 103 28.84 -15.36 -38.59
C VAL A 103 27.48 -15.93 -38.14
N ARG A 104 26.38 -15.18 -38.30
CA ARG A 104 25.02 -15.64 -37.92
C ARG A 104 24.41 -16.72 -38.83
N LYS A 105 24.99 -16.99 -40.01
CA LYS A 105 24.50 -18.04 -40.93
C LYS A 105 24.74 -19.47 -40.44
N LEU A 106 25.45 -19.66 -39.32
CA LEU A 106 25.79 -20.97 -38.77
C LEU A 106 24.89 -21.41 -37.61
N ILE A 107 23.96 -20.56 -37.16
CA ILE A 107 23.01 -20.93 -36.09
C ILE A 107 21.70 -21.33 -36.76
N PRO A 108 21.24 -22.59 -36.62
CA PRO A 108 19.97 -23.03 -37.18
C PRO A 108 18.82 -22.19 -36.61
N THR A 109 17.99 -21.64 -37.50
CA THR A 109 16.82 -20.80 -37.14
C THR A 109 15.78 -21.54 -36.27
N CYS A 110 15.86 -22.88 -36.21
CA CYS A 110 15.02 -23.72 -35.36
C CYS A 110 15.45 -23.71 -33.87
N CYS A 111 16.66 -23.26 -33.55
CA CYS A 111 17.21 -23.32 -32.19
C CYS A 111 17.14 -21.98 -31.43
N THR A 112 16.70 -20.89 -32.06
CA THR A 112 16.64 -19.55 -31.43
C THR A 112 15.23 -19.05 -31.14
N SER A 113 14.18 -19.76 -31.57
CA SER A 113 12.82 -19.20 -31.59
C SER A 113 11.73 -20.03 -30.89
N PHE A 114 12.04 -21.14 -30.24
CA PHE A 114 10.99 -22.08 -29.81
C PHE A 114 10.97 -22.56 -28.35
N THR A 115 11.90 -22.15 -27.49
CA THR A 115 11.90 -22.64 -26.09
C THR A 115 11.27 -21.70 -25.06
N GLN A 116 10.95 -20.45 -25.42
CA GLN A 116 10.40 -19.48 -24.46
C GLN A 116 8.87 -19.34 -24.46
N LYS A 117 8.17 -19.78 -25.51
CA LYS A 117 6.69 -19.64 -25.59
C LYS A 117 5.96 -20.54 -24.59
N SER A 118 6.42 -21.76 -24.34
CA SER A 118 5.72 -22.69 -23.43
C SER A 118 5.76 -22.21 -21.97
N SER A 119 6.89 -21.67 -21.52
CA SER A 119 7.05 -21.16 -20.14
C SER A 119 6.13 -19.98 -19.81
N MET A 120 5.78 -19.14 -20.80
CA MET A 120 4.94 -17.97 -20.55
C MET A 120 3.48 -18.29 -20.35
N HIS A 121 2.93 -19.20 -21.16
CA HIS A 121 1.54 -19.61 -21.02
C HIS A 121 1.30 -20.31 -19.68
N GLU A 122 2.24 -21.17 -19.24
CA GLU A 122 2.17 -21.81 -17.92
C GLU A 122 2.15 -20.79 -16.77
N LYS A 123 2.98 -19.74 -16.86
CA LYS A 123 3.01 -18.64 -15.87
C LYS A 123 1.71 -17.83 -15.86
N LEU A 124 1.17 -17.55 -17.05
CA LEU A 124 -0.12 -16.87 -17.23
C LEU A 124 -1.26 -17.66 -16.61
N ASP A 125 -1.32 -18.97 -16.91
CA ASP A 125 -2.33 -19.87 -16.38
C ASP A 125 -2.23 -19.99 -14.86
N SER A 126 -1.01 -20.01 -14.32
CA SER A 126 -0.77 -20.01 -12.87
C SER A 126 -1.32 -18.75 -12.19
N ILE A 127 -1.04 -17.55 -12.72
CA ILE A 127 -1.61 -16.30 -12.19
C ILE A 127 -3.13 -16.32 -12.30
N SER A 128 -3.67 -16.72 -13.46
CA SER A 128 -5.12 -16.75 -13.69
C SER A 128 -5.83 -17.64 -12.69
N THR A 129 -5.25 -18.80 -12.40
CA THR A 129 -5.75 -19.77 -11.42
C THR A 129 -5.73 -19.17 -10.01
N LYS A 130 -4.59 -18.63 -9.57
CA LYS A 130 -4.47 -17.99 -8.25
C LYS A 130 -5.42 -16.79 -8.07
N LEU A 131 -5.61 -15.98 -9.11
CA LEU A 131 -6.58 -14.88 -9.08
C LEU A 131 -8.01 -15.41 -8.89
N GLN A 132 -8.35 -16.50 -9.56
CA GLN A 132 -9.66 -17.12 -9.43
C GLN A 132 -9.87 -17.71 -8.03
N GLU A 133 -8.86 -18.42 -7.50
CA GLU A 133 -8.87 -18.94 -6.13
C GLU A 133 -9.11 -17.81 -5.11
N LEU A 134 -8.39 -16.68 -5.23
CA LEU A 134 -8.61 -15.53 -4.34
C LEU A 134 -10.02 -14.93 -4.46
N LEU A 135 -10.62 -14.94 -5.66
CA LEU A 135 -12.00 -14.46 -5.85
C LEU A 135 -13.04 -15.40 -5.25
N GLU A 136 -12.80 -16.71 -5.32
CA GLU A 136 -13.65 -17.73 -4.69
C GLU A 136 -13.52 -17.67 -3.16
N GLU A 137 -12.30 -17.58 -2.64
CA GLU A 137 -12.03 -17.39 -1.21
C GLU A 137 -12.64 -16.09 -0.68
N LYS A 138 -12.57 -14.99 -1.44
CA LYS A 138 -13.24 -13.74 -1.10
C LYS A 138 -14.73 -13.96 -0.79
N ALA A 139 -15.42 -14.76 -1.61
CA ALA A 139 -16.83 -15.06 -1.40
C ALA A 139 -17.05 -15.91 -0.13
N ASN A 140 -16.20 -16.92 0.09
CA ASN A 140 -16.24 -17.80 1.26
C ASN A 140 -15.94 -17.06 2.58
N LEU A 141 -15.07 -16.06 2.53
CA LEU A 141 -14.70 -15.20 3.66
C LEU A 141 -15.75 -14.11 3.96
N GLY A 142 -16.78 -13.98 3.12
CA GLY A 142 -17.82 -12.97 3.28
C GLY A 142 -17.28 -11.54 3.21
N LEU A 143 -16.24 -11.32 2.39
CA LEU A 143 -15.68 -9.99 2.16
C LEU A 143 -16.60 -9.17 1.27
N LYS A 144 -16.92 -7.95 1.69
CA LYS A 144 -17.87 -7.07 1.01
C LYS A 144 -17.19 -5.81 0.52
N VAL A 145 -17.74 -5.26 -0.56
CA VAL A 145 -17.35 -3.92 -1.00
C VAL A 145 -17.90 -2.94 0.03
N GLU A 146 -17.02 -2.14 0.60
CA GLU A 146 -17.42 -1.15 1.59
C GLU A 146 -18.12 0.01 0.86
N GLU A 147 -19.45 0.02 0.89
CA GLU A 147 -20.25 1.15 0.44
C GLU A 147 -20.21 2.21 1.54
N GLU A 148 -19.26 3.15 1.46
CA GLU A 148 -19.19 4.27 2.41
C GLU A 148 -20.52 5.07 2.41
N PRO A 149 -20.96 5.60 3.56
CA PRO A 149 -20.12 6.30 4.51
C PRO A 149 -20.01 5.50 5.79
N MET A 150 -18.83 4.95 6.05
CA MET A 150 -18.47 4.79 7.44
C MET A 150 -18.53 6.19 8.04
N SER A 151 -19.43 6.36 9.01
CA SER A 151 -19.22 7.34 10.04
C SER A 151 -17.73 7.27 10.35
N LYS A 152 -17.03 8.38 10.16
CA LYS A 152 -15.78 8.61 10.87
C LYS A 152 -16.17 8.59 12.34
N ASP A 153 -16.48 7.42 12.89
CA ASP A 153 -16.36 7.14 14.29
C ASP A 153 -14.87 7.18 14.53
N LYS A 154 -14.48 8.44 14.70
CA LYS A 154 -13.48 9.03 15.56
C LYS A 154 -13.44 8.38 16.94
N ASN A 155 -13.53 7.05 17.01
CA ASN A 155 -12.75 6.26 17.94
C ASN A 155 -11.27 6.29 17.50
N ARG A 156 -10.75 7.50 17.22
CA ARG A 156 -9.43 7.90 17.70
C ARG A 156 -9.53 7.71 19.20
N ARG A 157 -9.35 6.45 19.63
CA ARG A 157 -9.43 5.92 20.99
C ARG A 157 -9.51 7.09 21.95
N LEU A 158 -10.73 7.55 22.26
CA LEU A 158 -10.92 8.61 23.24
C LEU A 158 -10.21 8.06 24.46
N GLN A 159 -9.03 8.60 24.78
CA GLN A 159 -8.23 8.08 25.87
C GLN A 159 -8.88 8.56 27.16
N THR A 160 -10.11 8.14 27.44
CA THR A 160 -10.81 8.38 28.69
C THR A 160 -10.47 7.26 29.67
N SER A 161 -9.18 6.96 29.84
CA SER A 161 -8.74 6.33 31.07
C SER A 161 -8.68 7.43 32.14
N MET A 162 -9.25 7.13 33.30
CA MET A 162 -9.14 7.93 34.51
C MET A 162 -7.70 8.43 34.67
N PHE A 163 -7.53 9.75 34.66
CA PHE A 163 -6.22 10.38 34.71
C PHE A 163 -5.85 10.61 36.16
N ASP A 164 -4.96 9.77 36.70
CA ASP A 164 -4.38 9.97 38.02
C ASP A 164 -3.01 10.64 37.88
N ALA A 165 -2.97 11.95 38.15
CA ALA A 165 -1.74 12.74 38.10
C ALA A 165 -0.68 12.26 39.11
N SER A 166 -1.10 11.60 40.21
CA SER A 166 -0.19 11.14 41.26
C SER A 166 0.66 9.93 40.84
N SER A 167 0.18 9.16 39.84
CA SER A 167 0.90 8.00 39.29
C SER A 167 2.05 8.37 38.35
N ILE A 168 2.20 9.66 37.99
CA ILE A 168 3.17 10.10 36.98
C ILE A 168 4.42 10.62 37.67
N VAL A 169 5.56 9.96 37.42
CA VAL A 169 6.86 10.31 38.00
C VAL A 169 7.84 10.79 36.92
N GLY A 170 8.82 11.61 37.31
CA GLY A 170 9.95 11.99 36.46
C GLY A 170 9.64 12.97 35.31
N ARG A 171 8.42 13.52 35.24
CA ARG A 171 7.97 14.43 34.16
C ARG A 171 7.88 15.90 34.58
N GLN A 172 8.31 16.22 35.80
CA GLN A 172 8.12 17.56 36.38
C GLN A 172 8.89 18.63 35.59
N THR A 173 10.15 18.37 35.22
CA THR A 173 10.98 19.31 34.45
C THR A 173 10.42 19.58 33.06
N GLU A 174 10.00 18.53 32.34
CA GLU A 174 9.38 18.69 31.01
C GLU A 174 8.07 19.47 31.08
N LYS A 175 7.27 19.20 32.12
CA LYS A 175 6.00 19.88 32.38
C LYS A 175 6.23 21.38 32.63
N GLU A 176 7.13 21.75 33.53
CA GLU A 176 7.43 23.15 33.85
C GLU A 176 7.95 23.93 32.63
N ALA A 177 8.86 23.32 31.87
CA ALA A 177 9.39 23.92 30.64
C ALA A 177 8.28 24.19 29.59
N LEU A 178 7.32 23.25 29.46
CA LEU A 178 6.20 23.40 28.54
C LEU A 178 5.14 24.40 29.04
N ILE A 179 4.89 24.49 30.35
CA ILE A 179 4.02 25.54 30.92
C ILE A 179 4.61 26.91 30.65
N HIS A 180 5.92 27.09 30.88
CA HIS A 180 6.58 28.37 30.58
C HIS A 180 6.36 28.74 29.11
N LYS A 181 6.62 27.83 28.16
CA LYS A 181 6.41 28.08 26.73
C LYS A 181 4.95 28.35 26.33
N LEU A 182 3.99 27.81 27.09
CA LEU A 182 2.56 28.04 26.84
C LEU A 182 2.09 29.39 27.38
N LEU A 183 2.72 29.88 28.46
CA LEU A 183 2.39 31.15 29.11
C LEU A 183 3.26 32.31 28.63
N ASP A 184 4.37 32.03 27.95
CA ASP A 184 5.23 33.05 27.35
C ASP A 184 4.47 33.75 26.23
N ASP A 185 4.24 35.04 26.41
CA ASP A 185 3.56 35.90 25.44
C ASP A 185 4.64 36.47 24.50
N GLU A 186 5.23 35.61 23.67
CA GLU A 186 6.06 36.11 22.57
C GLU A 186 5.16 36.94 21.65
N SER A 187 5.53 38.20 21.42
CA SER A 187 4.79 39.16 20.60
C SER A 187 4.76 38.70 19.14
N CYS A 188 3.88 37.74 18.86
CA CYS A 188 3.63 37.18 17.56
C CYS A 188 2.40 37.90 16.98
N GLY A 189 2.46 38.33 15.73
CA GLY A 189 1.32 38.93 15.04
C GLY A 189 0.15 37.96 14.77
N GLN A 190 0.17 36.75 15.35
CA GLN A 190 -0.87 35.74 15.24
C GLN A 190 -1.49 35.45 16.61
N ASN A 191 -2.83 35.34 16.65
CA ASN A 191 -3.62 35.14 17.87
C ASN A 191 -3.58 33.70 18.42
N PHE A 192 -2.62 32.86 18.01
CA PHE A 192 -2.53 31.48 18.47
C PHE A 192 -1.07 31.01 18.56
N SER A 193 -0.78 30.17 19.57
CA SER A 193 0.52 29.52 19.78
C SER A 193 0.37 28.00 19.64
N ILE A 194 1.38 27.35 19.04
CA ILE A 194 1.40 25.89 18.82
C ILE A 194 2.63 25.30 19.47
N VAL A 195 2.44 24.34 20.38
CA VAL A 195 3.52 23.59 21.02
C VAL A 195 3.45 22.10 20.64
N PRO A 196 4.27 21.62 19.70
CA PRO A 196 4.25 20.22 19.28
C PRO A 196 4.95 19.31 20.29
N ILE A 197 4.32 18.18 20.64
CA ILE A 197 4.90 17.11 21.47
C ILE A 197 5.19 15.89 20.58
N VAL A 198 6.46 15.62 20.32
CA VAL A 198 6.93 14.57 19.39
C VAL A 198 7.78 13.54 20.13
N GLY A 199 7.77 12.30 19.66
CA GLY A 199 8.53 11.19 20.25
C GLY A 199 8.01 9.83 19.81
N MET A 200 8.71 8.76 20.16
CA MET A 200 8.34 7.37 19.82
C MET A 200 7.00 6.93 20.42
N GLY A 201 6.41 5.84 19.93
CA GLY A 201 5.20 5.23 20.52
C GLY A 201 5.42 4.80 21.98
N GLY A 202 4.38 4.82 22.81
CA GLY A 202 4.45 4.33 24.20
C GLY A 202 5.12 5.27 25.21
N VAL A 203 5.84 6.32 24.78
CA VAL A 203 6.54 7.25 25.68
C VAL A 203 5.62 8.19 26.48
N GLY A 204 4.31 8.01 26.46
CA GLY A 204 3.39 8.83 27.27
C GLY A 204 3.12 10.26 26.78
N LYS A 205 3.33 10.58 25.49
CA LYS A 205 3.03 11.93 24.94
C LYS A 205 1.60 12.43 25.26
N PRO A 206 0.54 11.61 25.08
CA PRO A 206 -0.82 12.04 25.43
C PRO A 206 -0.99 12.29 26.94
N THR A 207 -0.26 11.53 27.77
CA THR A 207 -0.24 11.70 29.22
C THR A 207 0.37 13.05 29.61
N LEU A 208 1.48 13.45 28.99
CA LEU A 208 2.11 14.76 29.20
C LEU A 208 1.21 15.92 28.73
N ALA A 209 0.59 15.79 27.55
CA ALA A 209 -0.37 16.78 27.06
C ALA A 209 -1.55 16.98 28.03
N ARG A 210 -2.05 15.89 28.62
CA ARG A 210 -3.13 15.93 29.61
C ARG A 210 -2.68 16.53 30.95
N LEU A 211 -1.46 16.23 31.41
CA LEU A 211 -0.87 16.88 32.57
C LEU A 211 -0.89 18.39 32.41
N LEU A 212 -0.42 18.90 31.27
CA LEU A 212 -0.38 20.33 30.97
C LEU A 212 -1.78 20.95 30.93
N TYR A 213 -2.72 20.33 30.23
CA TYR A 213 -4.10 20.82 30.11
C TYR A 213 -4.83 20.91 31.47
N ASN A 214 -4.48 20.05 32.42
CA ASN A 214 -5.09 20.04 33.75
C ASN A 214 -4.45 21.05 34.71
N GLU A 215 -3.38 21.72 34.32
CA GLU A 215 -2.75 22.75 35.15
C GLU A 215 -3.63 23.99 35.29
N LYS A 216 -3.74 24.48 36.53
CA LYS A 216 -4.59 25.64 36.85
C LYS A 216 -4.16 26.89 36.08
N GLN A 217 -2.85 27.09 35.90
CA GLN A 217 -2.29 28.24 35.19
C GLN A 217 -2.70 28.26 33.71
N VAL A 218 -2.71 27.08 33.07
CA VAL A 218 -3.12 26.91 31.67
C VAL A 218 -4.64 26.97 31.51
N ARG A 219 -5.41 26.42 32.47
CA ARG A 219 -6.89 26.53 32.46
C ARG A 219 -7.40 27.95 32.72
N GLY A 220 -6.69 28.74 33.52
CA GLY A 220 -7.07 30.12 33.83
C GLY A 220 -7.09 31.04 32.61
N GLN A 221 -6.18 30.85 31.65
CA GLN A 221 -6.17 31.62 30.39
C GLN A 221 -7.27 31.19 29.40
N ASN A 222 -7.66 29.91 29.41
CA ASN A 222 -8.73 29.40 28.54
C ASN A 222 -10.14 29.87 28.93
N LEU A 223 -10.31 30.48 30.11
CA LEU A 223 -11.61 31.01 30.60
C LEU A 223 -11.76 32.53 30.37
N LEU A 224 -10.74 33.18 29.83
CA LEU A 224 -10.72 34.63 29.57
C LEU A 224 -10.82 35.00 28.09
N ASN A 225 -11.03 34.02 27.20
CA ASN A 225 -11.29 34.19 25.77
C ASN A 225 -12.68 33.64 25.40
#